data_AF-A0A0G1K2J8-F1
#
_entry.id   AF-A0A0G1K2J8-F1
#
_cell.length_a   1.000
_cell.length_b   1.000
_cell.length_c   1.000
_cell.angle_alpha   90.00
_cell.angle_beta   90.00
_cell.angle_gamma   90.00
#
_symmetry.space_group_name_H-M   'P 1'
#
loop_
_entity.id
_entity.type
_entity.pdbx_description
1 polymer ?
#
loop_
_entity_poly.entity_id
_entity_poly.type
_entity_poly.pdbx_seq_one_letter_code
_entity_poly.pdbx_strand_id
1 'polypeptide(L)'
;MIQDQEQPLLSSRVLQKGFTKPEFLFVMVVLLILGLVSFYNFRLSEAKARDTHRAEEISRLSDALIEYYYDNNRYPLSDTKGKIRACGDNFKDPEVCNWGQKLYDYIELPNDPLPQQRFYYEVDSDGEKFKLWAAMETRIPVDFGLGNDVPWCGSARCNYGQGSSETVMSERF
;
A
#
# COMPACT_ATOMS: atom_id res chain seq x y z
N MET A 1 -61.86 -39.43 53.11
CA MET A 1 -60.38 -39.56 53.13
C MET A 1 -60.02 -40.25 51.84
N ILE A 2 -59.99 -39.57 50.69
CA ILE A 2 -58.87 -38.74 50.18
C ILE A 2 -57.52 -39.31 50.58
N GLN A 3 -56.84 -39.98 49.64
CA GLN A 3 -55.43 -39.70 49.39
C GLN A 3 -55.00 -40.14 47.98
N ASP A 4 -54.83 -39.10 47.15
CA ASP A 4 -53.79 -38.88 46.13
C ASP A 4 -53.40 -40.02 45.19
N GLN A 5 -53.90 -39.92 43.95
CA GLN A 5 -53.25 -40.54 42.80
C GLN A 5 -51.98 -39.75 42.45
N GLU A 6 -50.81 -40.34 42.68
CA GLU A 6 -49.56 -39.88 42.07
C GLU A 6 -49.62 -40.10 40.54
N GLN A 7 -49.81 -39.02 39.79
CA GLN A 7 -49.63 -39.06 38.33
C GLN A 7 -48.13 -38.98 38.01
N PRO A 8 -47.57 -39.91 37.21
CA PRO A 8 -46.18 -39.81 36.80
C PRO A 8 -46.03 -38.62 35.86
N LEU A 9 -45.19 -37.67 36.23
CA LEU A 9 -44.73 -36.57 35.37
C LEU A 9 -44.01 -37.19 34.17
N LEU A 10 -44.74 -37.35 33.05
CA LEU A 10 -44.16 -37.73 31.76
C LEU A 10 -43.20 -36.63 31.31
N SER A 11 -41.94 -36.76 31.73
CA SER A 11 -40.81 -35.98 31.23
C SER A 11 -40.63 -36.34 29.76
N SER A 12 -41.24 -35.56 28.87
CA SER A 12 -40.96 -35.62 27.44
C SER A 12 -39.54 -35.13 27.21
N ARG A 13 -38.58 -36.07 27.21
CA ARG A 13 -37.25 -35.78 26.71
C ARG A 13 -37.39 -35.51 25.21
N VAL A 14 -37.31 -34.25 24.82
CA VAL A 14 -37.20 -33.86 23.41
C VAL A 14 -35.90 -34.45 22.88
N LEU A 15 -36.00 -35.51 22.07
CA LEU A 15 -34.86 -36.11 21.39
C LEU A 15 -34.28 -35.07 20.43
N GLN A 16 -33.20 -34.41 20.87
CA GLN A 16 -32.37 -33.57 20.02
C GLN A 16 -31.77 -34.48 18.93
N LYS A 17 -32.32 -34.42 17.71
CA LYS A 17 -31.73 -35.11 16.56
C LYS A 17 -30.36 -34.48 16.28
N GLY A 18 -29.30 -35.26 16.46
CA GLY A 18 -27.95 -34.86 16.06
C GLY A 18 -27.82 -34.74 14.54
N PHE A 19 -26.75 -34.06 14.10
CA PHE A 19 -26.42 -33.88 12.69
C PHE A 19 -26.25 -35.23 11.97
N THR A 20 -26.87 -35.42 10.81
CA THR A 20 -26.63 -36.63 10.01
C THR A 20 -25.32 -36.53 9.23
N LYS A 21 -24.78 -37.69 8.83
CA LYS A 21 -23.52 -37.78 8.05
C LYS A 21 -23.52 -36.92 6.76
N PRO A 22 -24.55 -36.96 5.88
CA PRO A 22 -24.54 -36.14 4.67
C PRO A 22 -24.69 -34.64 4.95
N GLU A 23 -25.41 -34.25 6.00
CA GLU A 23 -25.55 -32.84 6.37
C GLU A 23 -24.20 -32.28 6.84
N PHE A 24 -23.45 -33.04 7.63
CA PHE A 24 -22.13 -32.63 8.10
C PHE A 24 -21.17 -32.43 6.93
N LEU A 25 -21.20 -33.33 5.95
CA LEU A 25 -20.42 -33.22 4.73
C LEU A 25 -20.76 -31.95 3.94
N PHE A 26 -22.05 -31.65 3.79
CA PHE A 26 -22.51 -30.45 3.11
C PHE A 26 -22.01 -29.16 3.78
N VAL A 27 -22.08 -29.07 5.12
CA VAL A 27 -21.57 -27.92 5.87
C VAL A 27 -20.06 -27.72 5.64
N MET A 28 -19.28 -28.80 5.67
CA MET A 28 -17.83 -28.72 5.42
C MET A 28 -17.53 -28.19 4.02
N VAL A 29 -18.27 -28.64 3.00
CA VAL A 29 -18.11 -28.15 1.62
C VAL A 29 -18.37 -26.64 1.55
N VAL A 30 -19.46 -26.16 2.17
CA VAL A 30 -19.79 -24.73 2.17
C VAL A 30 -18.70 -23.92 2.90
N LEU A 31 -18.23 -24.39 4.06
CA LEU A 31 -17.18 -23.70 4.83
C LEU A 31 -15.85 -23.64 4.07
N LEU A 32 -15.49 -24.68 3.31
CA LEU A 32 -14.28 -24.66 2.49
C LEU A 32 -14.38 -23.62 1.36
N ILE A 33 -15.52 -23.55 0.68
CA ILE A 33 -15.74 -22.55 -0.39
C ILE A 33 -15.66 -21.14 0.19
N LEU A 34 -16.35 -20.88 1.31
CA LEU A 34 -16.30 -19.59 1.98
C LEU A 34 -14.88 -19.26 2.45
N GLY A 35 -14.18 -20.22 3.05
CA GLY A 35 -12.80 -20.04 3.52
C GLY A 35 -11.84 -19.62 2.40
N LEU A 36 -11.93 -20.26 1.23
CA LEU A 36 -11.10 -19.90 0.07
C LEU A 36 -11.39 -18.48 -0.43
N VAL A 37 -12.67 -18.11 -0.57
CA VAL A 37 -13.08 -16.78 -1.01
C VAL A 37 -12.68 -15.72 0.01
N SER A 38 -12.87 -15.96 1.30
CA SER A 38 -12.47 -15.05 2.37
C SER A 38 -10.96 -14.84 2.40
N PHE A 39 -10.16 -15.90 2.25
CA PHE A 39 -8.70 -15.80 2.22
C PHE A 39 -8.22 -14.94 1.05
N TYR A 40 -8.78 -15.12 -0.14
CA TYR A 40 -8.44 -14.30 -1.31
C TYR A 40 -8.78 -12.81 -1.08
N ASN A 41 -9.97 -12.53 -0.56
CA ASN A 41 -10.40 -11.17 -0.27
C ASN A 41 -9.52 -10.49 0.80
N PHE A 42 -9.09 -11.24 1.81
CA PHE A 42 -8.18 -10.72 2.84
C PHE A 42 -6.85 -10.28 2.22
N ARG A 43 -6.23 -11.11 1.37
CA ARG A 43 -4.99 -10.75 0.66
C ARG A 43 -5.15 -9.53 -0.24
N LEU A 44 -6.25 -9.46 -0.98
CA LEU A 44 -6.56 -8.30 -1.82
C LEU A 44 -6.75 -7.04 -0.97
N SER A 45 -7.39 -7.15 0.20
CA SER A 45 -7.57 -6.04 1.12
C SER A 45 -6.24 -5.53 1.67
N GLU A 46 -5.31 -6.41 2.03
CA GLU A 46 -3.96 -6.02 2.46
C GLU A 46 -3.21 -5.26 1.35
N ALA A 47 -3.29 -5.75 0.10
CA ALA A 47 -2.66 -5.10 -1.04
C ALA A 47 -3.25 -3.70 -1.31
N LYS A 48 -4.58 -3.56 -1.24
CA LYS A 48 -5.26 -2.25 -1.37
C LYS A 48 -4.87 -1.29 -0.26
N ALA A 49 -4.76 -1.76 0.98
CA ALA A 49 -4.35 -0.93 2.10
C ALA A 49 -2.91 -0.39 1.90
N ARG A 50 -2.00 -1.22 1.41
CA ARG A 50 -0.64 -0.79 1.04
C ARG A 50 -0.63 0.22 -0.10
N ASP A 51 -1.45 0.02 -1.13
CA ASP A 51 -1.56 0.96 -2.25
C ASP A 51 -2.11 2.32 -1.81
N THR A 52 -3.11 2.33 -0.92
CA THR A 52 -3.60 3.58 -0.29
C THR A 52 -2.48 4.26 0.49
N HIS A 53 -1.74 3.52 1.32
CA HIS A 53 -0.60 4.06 2.06
C HIS A 53 0.45 4.64 1.12
N ARG A 54 0.86 3.93 0.05
CA ARG A 54 1.82 4.45 -0.95
C ARG A 54 1.34 5.74 -1.62
N ALA A 55 0.06 5.85 -1.92
CA ALA A 55 -0.52 7.04 -2.54
C ALA A 55 -0.49 8.24 -1.56
N GLU A 56 -0.84 8.00 -0.29
CA GLU A 56 -0.74 9.02 0.75
C GLU A 56 0.71 9.47 0.97
N GLU A 57 1.66 8.54 1.04
CA GLU A 57 3.08 8.87 1.21
C GLU A 57 3.63 9.67 0.02
N ILE A 58 3.21 9.37 -1.22
CA ILE A 58 3.56 10.19 -2.39
C ILE A 58 3.01 11.61 -2.25
N SER A 59 1.75 11.75 -1.81
CA SER A 59 1.16 13.08 -1.61
C SER A 59 1.90 13.87 -0.53
N ARG A 60 2.15 13.25 0.63
CA ARG A 60 2.87 13.91 1.73
C ARG A 60 4.30 14.29 1.33
N LEU A 61 5.00 13.41 0.61
CA LEU A 61 6.34 13.70 0.10
C LEU A 61 6.32 14.81 -0.95
N SER A 62 5.32 14.84 -1.84
CA SER A 62 5.11 15.93 -2.79
C SER A 62 4.94 17.27 -2.07
N ASP A 63 4.13 17.31 -1.02
CA ASP A 63 3.90 18.54 -0.24
C ASP A 63 5.19 19.01 0.45
N ALA A 64 5.95 18.09 1.06
CA ALA A 64 7.24 18.40 1.68
C ALA A 64 8.30 18.88 0.67
N LEU A 65 8.29 18.34 -0.56
CA LEU A 65 9.17 18.81 -1.64
C LEU A 65 8.80 20.23 -2.08
N ILE A 66 7.51 20.55 -2.12
CA ILE A 66 7.03 21.91 -2.42
C ILE A 66 7.46 22.88 -1.33
N GLU A 67 7.35 22.50 -0.05
CA GLU A 67 7.87 23.28 1.07
C GLU A 67 9.39 23.50 0.95
N TYR A 68 10.15 22.45 0.65
CA TYR A 68 11.58 22.55 0.37
C TYR A 68 11.87 23.54 -0.76
N TYR A 69 11.07 23.52 -1.85
CA TYR A 69 11.24 24.46 -2.96
C TYR A 69 11.02 25.90 -2.52
N TYR A 70 10.02 26.18 -1.69
CA TYR A 70 9.76 27.54 -1.20
C TYR A 70 10.93 28.12 -0.41
N ASP A 71 11.63 27.29 0.36
CA ASP A 71 12.78 27.74 1.15
C ASP A 71 14.07 27.85 0.31
N ASN A 72 14.21 27.00 -0.72
CA ASN A 72 15.49 26.80 -1.40
C ASN A 72 15.50 27.26 -2.87
N ASN A 73 14.35 27.69 -3.39
CA ASN A 73 14.11 28.05 -4.79
C ASN A 73 14.48 26.97 -5.81
N ARG A 74 14.54 25.71 -5.38
CA ARG A 74 14.77 24.53 -6.21
C ARG A 74 14.36 23.28 -5.45
N TYR A 75 13.97 22.24 -6.17
CA TYR A 75 13.80 20.90 -5.63
C TYR A 75 15.16 20.24 -5.36
N PRO A 76 15.22 19.26 -4.44
CA PRO A 76 16.42 18.46 -4.22
C PRO A 76 16.92 17.78 -5.50
N LEU A 77 18.23 17.68 -5.67
CA LEU A 77 18.77 16.90 -6.78
C LEU A 77 18.48 15.40 -6.58
N SER A 78 18.51 14.62 -7.66
CA SER A 78 18.38 13.16 -7.60
C SER A 78 19.70 12.43 -7.87
N ASP A 79 19.73 11.13 -7.55
CA ASP A 79 20.70 10.15 -8.04
C ASP A 79 20.09 9.39 -9.24
N THR A 80 20.95 8.86 -10.11
CA THR A 80 20.66 7.86 -11.16
C THR A 80 19.78 6.69 -10.72
N LYS A 81 19.72 6.38 -9.42
CA LYS A 81 18.86 5.31 -8.86
C LYS A 81 17.48 5.78 -8.39
N GLY A 82 17.12 7.03 -8.68
CA GLY A 82 15.84 7.62 -8.30
C GLY A 82 15.73 7.95 -6.80
N LYS A 83 16.85 8.29 -6.18
CA LYS A 83 16.92 8.71 -4.77
C LYS A 83 17.07 10.22 -4.68
N ILE A 84 16.60 10.78 -3.57
CA ILE A 84 16.70 12.21 -3.28
C ILE A 84 18.07 12.54 -2.67
N ARG A 85 18.66 13.67 -3.05
CA ARG A 85 19.92 14.19 -2.54
C ARG A 85 19.66 15.42 -1.67
N ALA A 86 19.19 15.19 -0.45
CA ALA A 86 18.87 16.19 0.56
C ALA A 86 19.00 15.62 1.98
N CYS A 87 20.05 14.83 2.21
CA CYS A 87 20.36 14.26 3.52
C CYS A 87 21.78 14.64 3.95
N GLY A 88 22.13 14.32 5.20
CA GLY A 88 23.42 14.66 5.80
C GLY A 88 23.40 16.01 6.53
N ASP A 89 24.54 16.39 7.07
CA ASP A 89 24.65 17.60 7.92
C ASP A 89 25.01 18.86 7.11
N ASN A 90 25.46 18.71 5.86
CA ASN A 90 25.97 19.81 5.05
C ASN A 90 25.02 20.16 3.90
N PHE A 91 24.30 21.28 4.07
CA PHE A 91 23.37 21.76 3.04
C PHE A 91 24.03 22.14 1.71
N LYS A 92 25.33 22.48 1.71
CA LYS A 92 26.06 22.85 0.49
C LYS A 92 26.51 21.65 -0.34
N ASP A 93 26.60 20.47 0.29
CA ASP A 93 26.97 19.21 -0.36
C ASP A 93 26.07 18.10 0.20
N PRO A 94 24.79 18.08 -0.21
CA PRO A 94 23.83 17.11 0.30
C PRO A 94 24.21 15.69 -0.11
N GLU A 95 24.05 14.76 0.82
CA GLU A 95 24.20 13.33 0.60
C GLU A 95 22.94 12.72 -0.01
N VAL A 96 23.09 11.54 -0.62
CA VAL A 96 21.98 10.75 -1.16
C VAL A 96 21.24 10.05 -0.02
N CYS A 97 19.96 10.36 0.13
CA CYS A 97 19.08 9.76 1.11
C CYS A 97 18.75 8.30 0.78
N ASN A 98 18.71 7.45 1.80
CA ASN A 98 17.96 6.20 1.76
C ASN A 98 16.51 6.45 2.16
N TRP A 99 15.59 5.67 1.59
CA TRP A 99 14.20 5.62 2.04
C TRP A 99 14.15 5.24 3.53
N GLY A 100 13.32 5.94 4.32
CA GLY A 100 13.31 5.87 5.78
C GLY A 100 14.27 6.84 6.49
N GLN A 101 15.07 7.64 5.77
CA GLN A 101 15.85 8.73 6.38
C GLN A 101 15.09 10.06 6.35
N LYS A 102 15.47 10.98 7.23
CA LYS A 102 14.93 12.34 7.22
C LYS A 102 15.49 13.15 6.06
N LEU A 103 14.59 13.74 5.28
CA LEU A 103 14.88 14.82 4.34
C LEU A 103 14.96 16.11 5.15
N TYR A 104 16.14 16.37 5.72
CA TYR A 104 16.37 17.42 6.71
C TYR A 104 15.25 17.51 7.75
N ASP A 105 14.68 18.69 7.95
CA ASP A 105 13.59 18.93 8.91
C ASP A 105 12.19 18.90 8.25
N TYR A 106 12.09 18.57 6.95
CA TYR A 106 10.83 18.62 6.21
C TYR A 106 10.00 17.35 6.40
N ILE A 107 10.58 16.17 6.19
CA ILE A 107 9.84 14.90 6.25
C ILE A 107 10.77 13.71 6.48
N GLU A 108 10.26 12.64 7.09
CA GLU A 108 10.89 11.33 7.04
C GLU A 108 10.49 10.63 5.73
N LEU A 109 11.48 10.28 4.90
CA LEU A 109 11.22 9.66 3.61
C LEU A 109 10.47 8.34 3.79
N PRO A 110 9.41 8.09 3.00
CA PRO A 110 8.60 6.91 3.17
C PRO A 110 9.40 5.66 2.85
N ASN A 111 9.24 4.64 3.69
CA ASN A 111 9.77 3.32 3.43
C ASN A 111 8.63 2.37 3.05
N ASP A 112 8.79 1.63 1.95
CA ASP A 112 7.76 0.69 1.53
C ASP A 112 7.71 -0.49 2.51
N PRO A 113 6.51 -0.93 2.96
CA PRO A 113 6.38 -2.11 3.81
C PRO A 113 6.86 -3.40 3.13
N LEU A 114 6.96 -3.43 1.79
CA LEU A 114 7.56 -4.53 1.06
C LEU A 114 9.05 -4.24 0.79
N PRO A 115 9.98 -5.10 1.27
CA PRO A 115 11.42 -4.82 1.23
C PRO A 115 12.02 -4.71 -0.18
N GLN A 116 11.34 -5.28 -1.19
CA GLN A 116 11.76 -5.22 -2.60
C GLN A 116 11.19 -4.00 -3.34
N GLN A 117 10.28 -3.25 -2.73
CA GLN A 117 9.65 -2.08 -3.34
C GLN A 117 10.25 -0.80 -2.75
N ARG A 118 10.23 0.26 -3.55
CA ARG A 118 10.68 1.59 -3.14
C ARG A 118 10.05 2.64 -4.03
N PHE A 119 10.01 3.86 -3.51
CA PHE A 119 9.65 5.01 -4.32
C PHE A 119 10.79 5.36 -5.28
N TYR A 120 10.47 6.10 -6.33
CA TYR A 120 11.43 6.60 -7.30
C TYR A 120 11.19 8.10 -7.52
N TYR A 121 12.25 8.87 -7.38
CA TYR A 121 12.26 10.32 -7.50
C TYR A 121 13.15 10.76 -8.64
N GLU A 122 12.65 11.63 -9.50
CA GLU A 122 13.41 12.30 -10.54
C GLU A 122 13.09 13.79 -10.54
N VAL A 123 14.07 14.57 -10.98
CA VAL A 123 14.03 16.02 -11.04
C VAL A 123 14.67 16.43 -12.35
N ASP A 124 14.21 17.55 -12.91
CA ASP A 124 14.85 18.15 -14.08
C ASP A 124 16.24 18.72 -13.77
N SER A 125 16.98 19.08 -14.82
CA SER A 125 18.35 19.61 -14.72
C SER A 125 18.46 20.84 -13.84
N ASP A 126 17.41 21.66 -13.84
CA ASP A 126 17.38 22.96 -13.20
C ASP A 126 16.80 22.90 -11.77
N GLY A 127 16.18 21.78 -11.39
CA GLY A 127 15.53 21.64 -10.08
C GLY A 127 14.20 22.38 -9.99
N GLU A 128 13.53 22.64 -11.11
CA GLU A 128 12.25 23.35 -11.18
C GLU A 128 11.05 22.39 -11.24
N LYS A 129 11.26 21.16 -11.67
CA LYS A 129 10.20 20.15 -11.81
C LYS A 129 10.65 18.82 -11.26
N PHE A 130 9.72 18.11 -10.62
CA PHE A 130 9.98 16.77 -10.13
C PHE A 130 8.87 15.81 -10.49
N LYS A 131 9.20 14.52 -10.45
CA LYS A 131 8.25 13.40 -10.51
C LYS A 131 8.57 12.39 -9.42
N LEU A 132 7.52 11.91 -8.78
CA LEU A 132 7.52 10.83 -7.81
C LEU A 132 6.76 9.66 -8.38
N TRP A 133 7.25 8.46 -8.08
CA TRP A 133 6.73 7.23 -8.63
C TRP A 133 6.68 6.13 -7.56
N ALA A 134 5.67 5.26 -7.66
CA ALA A 134 5.52 4.02 -6.90
C ALA A 134 4.98 2.88 -7.78
N ALA A 135 5.17 1.65 -7.32
CA ALA A 135 4.53 0.46 -7.87
C ALA A 135 3.37 0.02 -6.96
N MET A 136 2.16 0.17 -7.47
CA MET A 136 0.91 -0.29 -6.88
C MET A 136 0.65 -1.75 -7.26
N GLU A 137 0.21 -2.55 -6.29
CA GLU A 137 -0.02 -3.99 -6.44
C GLU A 137 -1.35 -4.29 -7.14
N THR A 138 -2.37 -3.45 -6.90
CA THR A 138 -3.75 -3.70 -7.34
C THR A 138 -4.16 -2.87 -8.55
N ARG A 139 -3.32 -1.94 -8.98
CA ARG A 139 -3.56 -1.16 -10.20
C ARG A 139 -2.96 -1.86 -11.41
N ILE A 140 -3.68 -1.74 -12.52
CA ILE A 140 -3.16 -2.12 -13.83
C ILE A 140 -1.90 -1.27 -14.09
N PRO A 141 -0.81 -1.86 -14.60
CA PRO A 141 0.33 -1.08 -15.08
C PRO A 141 -0.16 0.01 -16.03
N VAL A 142 -0.09 1.27 -15.61
CA VAL A 142 -0.32 2.39 -16.51
C VAL A 142 0.98 2.65 -17.23
N ASP A 143 0.92 2.54 -18.56
CA ASP A 143 1.98 3.05 -19.40
C ASP A 143 1.78 4.57 -19.46
N PHE A 144 2.71 5.33 -18.88
CA PHE A 144 2.73 6.78 -18.99
C PHE A 144 3.18 7.19 -20.41
N GLY A 145 2.83 6.46 -21.47
CA GLY A 145 3.38 6.69 -22.82
C GLY A 145 4.91 6.53 -22.91
N LEU A 146 5.54 5.93 -21.89
CA LEU A 146 6.98 5.69 -21.81
C LEU A 146 7.32 4.25 -22.26
N GLY A 147 6.33 3.38 -22.41
CA GLY A 147 6.53 1.99 -22.80
C GLY A 147 7.50 1.25 -21.88
N ASN A 148 8.67 0.89 -22.42
CA ASN A 148 9.70 0.18 -21.67
C ASN A 148 10.59 1.08 -20.81
N ASP A 149 10.44 2.39 -20.93
CA ASP A 149 11.27 3.40 -20.28
C ASP A 149 10.74 3.86 -18.93
N VAL A 150 9.62 3.28 -18.46
CA VAL A 150 9.08 3.50 -17.12
C VAL A 150 10.10 3.07 -16.06
N PRO A 151 10.38 3.90 -15.04
CA PRO A 151 11.35 3.58 -14.01
C PRO A 151 10.96 2.35 -13.18
N TRP A 152 11.97 1.79 -12.48
CA TRP A 152 11.80 0.66 -11.57
C TRP A 152 11.70 1.14 -10.12
N CYS A 153 10.53 0.90 -9.53
CA CYS A 153 10.20 1.20 -8.14
C CYS A 153 10.66 0.05 -7.22
N GLY A 154 11.88 -0.44 -7.43
CA GLY A 154 12.38 -1.66 -6.81
C GLY A 154 12.25 -2.85 -7.76
N SER A 155 11.51 -3.89 -7.38
CA SER A 155 11.34 -5.11 -8.19
C SER A 155 10.18 -5.06 -9.19
N ALA A 156 9.42 -3.95 -9.25
CA ALA A 156 8.30 -3.76 -10.17
C ALA A 156 8.44 -2.45 -10.94
N ARG A 157 7.85 -2.41 -12.15
CA ARG A 157 7.70 -1.16 -12.91
C ARG A 157 6.76 -0.24 -12.16
N CYS A 158 7.13 1.03 -12.06
CA CYS A 158 6.26 2.03 -11.46
C CYS A 158 4.98 2.16 -12.29
N ASN A 159 3.83 2.31 -11.64
CA ASN A 159 2.51 2.43 -12.30
C ASN A 159 1.60 3.46 -11.61
N TYR A 160 2.20 4.29 -10.76
CA TYR A 160 1.55 5.41 -10.13
C TYR A 160 2.59 6.49 -9.89
N GLY A 161 2.23 7.74 -10.09
CA GLY A 161 3.13 8.84 -9.85
C GLY A 161 2.43 10.19 -9.81
N GLN A 162 3.15 11.17 -9.30
CA GLN A 162 2.73 12.55 -9.10
C GLN A 162 3.95 13.45 -9.34
N GLY A 163 3.76 14.55 -10.06
CA GLY A 163 4.80 15.55 -10.29
C GLY A 163 4.44 16.90 -9.71
N SER A 164 5.36 17.86 -9.80
CA SER A 164 5.10 19.26 -9.50
C SER A 164 4.03 19.85 -10.45
N SER A 165 3.52 21.05 -10.13
CA SER A 165 2.57 21.75 -10.99
C SER A 165 3.07 21.78 -12.45
N GLU A 166 2.17 21.47 -13.39
CA GLU A 166 2.44 21.44 -14.84
C GLU A 166 3.39 20.32 -15.33
N THR A 167 3.80 19.40 -14.45
CA THR A 167 4.65 18.27 -14.86
C THR A 167 3.85 17.18 -15.53
N VAL A 168 4.21 16.87 -16.79
CA VAL A 168 3.65 15.77 -17.55
C VAL A 168 4.40 14.48 -17.21
N MET A 169 3.72 13.52 -16.57
CA MET A 169 4.31 12.24 -16.16
C MET A 169 4.75 11.36 -17.33
N SER A 170 4.25 11.62 -18.55
CA SER A 170 4.59 10.87 -19.76
C SER A 170 5.84 11.29 -20.49
N GLU A 171 6.49 12.36 -20.03
CA GLU A 171 7.71 12.87 -20.65
C GLU A 171 8.93 12.46 -19.81
N ARG A 172 10.11 12.40 -20.42
CA ARG A 172 11.37 12.34 -19.65
C ARG A 172 11.81 13.76 -19.27
N PHE A 173 12.52 13.86 -18.16
CA PHE A 173 13.36 15.03 -17.92
C PHE A 173 14.67 14.91 -18.69
#